data_AF-A0A4Q3L698-F1
#
_entry.id   AF-A0A4Q3L698-F1
#
_cell.length_a   1.000
_cell.length_b   1.000
_cell.length_c   1.000
_cell.angle_alpha   90.00
_cell.angle_beta   90.00
_cell.angle_gamma   90.00
#
_symmetry.space_group_name_H-M   'P 1'
#
loop_
_entity.id
_entity.type
_entity.pdbx_description
1 polymer ?
#
loop_
_entity_poly.entity_id
_entity_poly.type
_entity_poly.pdbx_seq_one_letter_code
_entity_poly.pdbx_strand_id
1 'polypeptide(L)'
;MSSRRGGTRHTKKGRNVLRAPVRVRYGFIEAHQGEYDVATMCRVLDVARSGFYRWTHKPRSARDIADEKLLECIRASYVASGGIYGSPRIFRDLRENGESCGRHQFARLMRENKLRAVRGYKFPGKVYGRPSLVAANVLQRGFCVAARDTAWVTDITYIRTWHGWLYLAVVIDLFSRRVVGWSMKPTSAKEVALDALLMALWRRKPKAEVLIHSDQESPYSSNDWRRFCVTHSLRPSMSRRGN
;
A
#
# COMPACT_ATOMS: atom_id res chain seq x y z
N MET A 1 60.37 -14.74 42.88
CA MET A 1 60.22 -13.36 42.35
C MET A 1 60.33 -13.40 40.83
N SER A 2 59.25 -13.19 40.09
CA SER A 2 59.31 -12.83 38.68
C SER A 2 58.14 -11.92 38.35
N SER A 3 58.49 -10.73 37.88
CA SER A 3 57.64 -9.57 37.70
C SER A 3 56.82 -9.65 36.41
N ARG A 4 55.62 -9.07 36.50
CA ARG A 4 54.69 -8.84 35.40
C ARG A 4 55.35 -8.02 34.29
N ARG A 5 55.26 -8.48 33.04
CA ARG A 5 55.34 -7.60 31.85
C ARG A 5 53.94 -7.45 31.26
N GLY A 6 53.47 -6.20 31.21
CA GLY A 6 52.20 -5.80 30.61
C GLY A 6 52.37 -5.14 29.25
N GLY A 7 51.25 -5.08 28.51
CA GLY A 7 51.00 -4.23 27.33
C GLY A 7 51.50 -4.82 26.00
N THR A 8 50.67 -5.00 24.98
CA THR A 8 49.75 -4.01 24.41
C THR A 8 48.38 -4.62 24.08
N ARG A 9 47.33 -4.10 24.72
CA ARG A 9 45.94 -4.39 24.34
C ARG A 9 45.62 -3.61 23.06
N HIS A 10 45.24 -4.31 22.00
CA HIS A 10 44.61 -3.71 20.83
C HIS A 10 43.37 -2.92 21.24
N THR A 11 43.28 -1.65 20.85
CA THR A 11 42.14 -0.79 21.15
C THR A 11 40.90 -1.29 20.40
N LYS A 12 39.82 -1.52 21.14
CA LYS A 12 38.53 -2.07 20.67
C LYS A 12 37.86 -1.26 19.55
N LYS A 13 38.33 -0.03 19.28
CA LYS A 13 37.76 0.90 18.27
C LYS A 13 38.21 0.64 16.82
N GLY A 14 39.31 -0.09 16.57
CA GLY A 14 39.88 -0.21 15.21
C GLY A 14 39.28 -1.30 14.30
N ARG A 15 38.59 -2.31 14.85
CA ARG A 15 38.20 -3.53 14.09
C ARG A 15 37.20 -3.29 12.96
N ASN A 16 36.40 -2.23 13.02
CA ASN A 16 35.38 -1.97 12.00
C ASN A 16 35.91 -1.21 10.77
N VAL A 17 37.00 -0.45 10.89
CA VAL A 17 37.52 0.38 9.78
C VAL A 17 38.20 -0.48 8.71
N LEU A 18 38.93 -1.52 9.12
CA LEU A 18 39.62 -2.44 8.20
C LEU A 18 38.67 -3.21 7.27
N ARG A 19 37.40 -3.39 7.66
CA ARG A 19 36.36 -4.04 6.84
C ARG A 19 35.40 -3.05 6.19
N ALA A 20 35.58 -1.76 6.45
CA ALA A 20 34.72 -0.73 5.92
C ALA A 20 35.07 -0.39 4.46
N PRO A 21 34.13 0.21 3.70
CA PRO A 21 34.41 0.75 2.37
C PRO A 21 35.58 1.73 2.39
N VAL A 22 36.32 1.82 1.27
CA VAL A 22 37.52 2.66 1.12
C VAL A 22 37.31 4.11 1.58
N ARG A 23 36.12 4.68 1.35
CA ARG A 23 35.74 6.03 1.84
C ARG A 23 35.83 6.18 3.36
N VAL A 24 35.36 5.18 4.11
CA VAL A 24 35.41 5.21 5.58
C VAL A 24 36.86 5.12 6.06
N ARG A 25 37.69 4.36 5.34
CA ARG A 25 39.13 4.28 5.61
C ARG A 25 39.83 5.62 5.34
N TYR A 26 39.48 6.31 4.24
CA TYR A 26 40.01 7.64 3.95
C TYR A 26 39.56 8.69 4.99
N GLY A 27 38.29 8.68 5.41
CA GLY A 27 37.83 9.55 6.50
C GLY A 27 38.54 9.27 7.84
N PHE A 28 38.88 8.01 8.12
CA PHE A 28 39.70 7.67 9.29
C PHE A 28 41.12 8.24 9.19
N ILE A 29 41.75 8.15 8.01
CA ILE A 29 43.09 8.72 7.75
C ILE A 29 43.07 10.23 7.93
N GLU A 30 42.07 10.93 7.36
CA GLU A 30 41.93 12.38 7.50
C GLU A 30 41.78 12.81 8.96
N ALA A 31 40.98 12.08 9.74
CA ALA A 31 40.76 12.39 11.15
C ALA A 31 42.00 12.19 12.05
N HIS A 32 42.96 11.35 11.64
CA HIS A 32 44.13 11.01 12.45
C HIS A 32 45.47 11.38 11.79
N GLN A 33 45.47 12.17 10.70
CA GLN A 33 46.69 12.60 9.99
C GLN A 33 47.60 13.51 10.82
N GLY A 34 47.09 14.10 11.91
CA GLY A 34 47.88 14.86 12.88
C GLY A 34 48.56 14.00 13.94
N GLU A 35 48.12 12.74 14.10
CA GLU A 35 48.64 11.81 15.12
C GLU A 35 49.54 10.72 14.52
N TYR A 36 49.28 10.32 13.27
CA TYR A 36 50.00 9.26 12.59
C TYR A 36 50.33 9.64 11.14
N ASP A 37 51.44 9.09 10.64
CA ASP A 37 51.84 9.29 9.25
C ASP A 37 50.84 8.66 8.26
N VAL A 38 50.47 9.43 7.23
CA VAL A 38 49.49 9.05 6.21
C VAL A 38 49.96 7.81 5.43
N ALA A 39 51.25 7.68 5.13
CA ALA A 39 51.75 6.51 4.39
C ALA A 39 51.64 5.23 5.24
N THR A 40 51.89 5.34 6.53
CA THR A 40 51.72 4.26 7.50
C THR A 40 50.26 3.83 7.63
N MET A 41 49.33 4.78 7.77
CA MET A 41 47.90 4.46 7.82
C MET A 41 47.38 3.87 6.51
N CYS A 42 47.82 4.37 5.35
CA CYS A 42 47.45 3.80 4.05
C CYS A 42 47.91 2.34 3.92
N ARG A 43 49.11 2.02 4.40
CA ARG A 43 49.64 0.65 4.41
C ARG A 43 48.84 -0.26 5.35
N VAL A 44 48.52 0.21 6.56
CA VAL A 44 47.75 -0.57 7.55
C VAL A 44 46.30 -0.80 7.11
N LEU A 45 45.69 0.17 6.45
CA LEU A 45 44.30 0.11 5.99
C LEU A 45 44.14 -0.50 4.59
N ASP A 46 45.24 -0.89 3.95
CA ASP A 46 45.31 -1.45 2.59
C ASP A 46 44.60 -0.56 1.55
N VAL A 47 45.02 0.70 1.47
CA VAL A 47 44.49 1.70 0.54
C VAL A 47 45.59 2.48 -0.16
N ALA A 48 45.36 2.86 -1.41
CA ALA A 48 46.33 3.64 -2.19
C ALA A 48 46.41 5.10 -1.68
N ARG A 49 47.65 5.59 -1.47
CA ARG A 49 47.94 6.97 -1.03
C ARG A 49 47.45 8.02 -2.02
N SER A 50 47.62 7.77 -3.32
CA SER A 50 47.10 8.64 -4.39
C SER A 50 45.56 8.74 -4.35
N GLY A 51 44.89 7.64 -4.00
CA GLY A 51 43.44 7.61 -3.82
C GLY A 51 42.96 8.42 -2.64
N PHE A 52 43.72 8.45 -1.53
CA PHE A 52 43.44 9.31 -0.37
C PHE A 52 43.44 10.79 -0.78
N TYR A 53 44.55 11.29 -1.36
CA TYR A 53 44.63 12.70 -1.75
C TYR A 53 43.57 13.08 -2.81
N ARG A 54 43.26 12.19 -3.75
CA ARG A 54 42.17 12.41 -4.71
C ARG A 54 40.82 12.54 -4.02
N TRP A 55 40.58 11.71 -3.01
CA TRP A 55 39.36 11.77 -2.19
C TRP A 55 39.32 13.05 -1.34
N THR A 56 40.45 13.53 -0.80
CA THR A 56 40.50 14.80 -0.05
C THR A 56 40.07 15.99 -0.91
N HIS A 57 40.46 16.01 -2.19
CA HIS A 57 40.10 17.11 -3.11
C HIS A 57 38.68 16.95 -3.68
N LYS A 58 38.21 15.72 -3.88
CA LYS A 58 36.88 15.43 -4.42
C LYS A 58 36.22 14.29 -3.63
N PRO A 59 35.72 14.60 -2.43
CA PRO A 59 35.20 13.58 -1.52
C PRO A 59 33.85 13.03 -1.98
N ARG A 60 33.14 13.64 -2.92
CA ARG A 60 31.88 13.12 -3.49
C ARG A 60 32.05 12.78 -4.97
N SER A 61 31.68 11.57 -5.35
CA SER A 61 31.72 11.15 -6.76
C SER A 61 30.49 11.68 -7.50
N ALA A 62 30.56 11.75 -8.83
CA ALA A 62 29.39 12.10 -9.65
C ALA A 62 28.20 11.18 -9.39
N ARG A 63 28.47 9.90 -9.08
CA ARG A 63 27.46 8.91 -8.71
C ARG A 63 26.77 9.25 -7.38
N ASP A 64 27.53 9.69 -6.37
CA ASP A 64 26.96 10.06 -5.07
C ASP A 64 26.04 11.28 -5.19
N ILE A 65 26.42 12.24 -6.05
CA ILE A 65 25.60 13.43 -6.33
C ILE A 65 24.31 13.04 -7.06
N ALA A 66 24.40 12.14 -8.05
CA ALA A 66 23.22 11.65 -8.76
C ALA A 66 22.29 10.82 -7.85
N ASP A 67 22.87 9.98 -6.98
CA ASP A 67 22.13 9.20 -5.98
C ASP A 67 21.40 10.09 -4.98
N GLU A 68 22.01 11.19 -4.54
CA GLU A 68 21.39 12.17 -3.63
C GLU A 68 20.20 12.87 -4.29
N LYS A 69 20.34 13.35 -5.52
CA LYS A 69 19.22 13.94 -6.29
C LYS A 69 18.07 12.94 -6.46
N LEU A 70 18.39 11.71 -6.86
CA LEU A 70 17.38 10.66 -7.00
C LEU A 70 16.68 10.37 -5.67
N LEU A 71 17.43 10.35 -4.57
CA LEU A 71 16.89 10.10 -3.23
C LEU A 71 15.91 11.21 -2.79
N GLU A 72 16.14 12.47 -3.16
CA GLU A 72 15.20 13.56 -2.91
C GLU A 72 13.86 13.31 -3.62
N CYS A 73 13.88 12.93 -4.91
CA CYS A 73 12.67 12.57 -5.65
C CYS A 73 11.94 11.36 -5.04
N ILE A 74 12.69 10.35 -4.58
CA ILE A 74 12.13 9.18 -3.87
C ILE A 74 11.43 9.62 -2.58
N ARG A 75 12.05 10.49 -1.79
CA ARG A 75 11.47 11.00 -0.53
C ARG A 75 10.23 11.82 -0.78
N ALA A 76 10.24 12.68 -1.80
CA ALA A 76 9.07 13.48 -2.17
C ALA A 76 7.87 12.60 -2.54
N SER A 77 8.06 11.59 -3.40
CA SER A 77 7.00 10.63 -3.76
C SER A 77 6.55 9.80 -2.54
N TYR A 78 7.48 9.34 -1.70
CA TYR A 78 7.15 8.59 -0.49
C TYR A 78 6.27 9.41 0.48
N VAL A 79 6.64 10.67 0.74
CA VAL A 79 5.89 11.59 1.61
C VAL A 79 4.53 11.93 1.00
N ALA A 80 4.46 12.19 -0.31
CA ALA A 80 3.20 12.45 -1.00
C ALA A 80 2.22 11.26 -0.88
N SER A 81 2.73 10.02 -0.83
CA SER A 81 1.92 8.82 -0.61
C SER A 81 1.50 8.58 0.85
N GLY A 82 1.93 9.42 1.80
CA GLY A 82 1.75 9.19 3.24
C GLY A 82 2.51 7.96 3.75
N GLY A 83 3.57 7.54 3.06
CA GLY A 83 4.33 6.33 3.35
C GLY A 83 3.63 5.02 2.99
N ILE A 84 2.46 5.05 2.35
CA ILE A 84 1.71 3.85 1.95
C ILE A 84 2.43 3.13 0.80
N TYR A 85 3.03 3.88 -0.11
CA TYR A 85 3.62 3.30 -1.30
C TYR A 85 4.96 2.61 -0.99
N GLY A 86 5.14 1.44 -1.61
CA GLY A 86 6.38 0.70 -1.57
C GLY A 86 7.20 0.87 -2.84
N SER A 87 8.34 0.19 -2.88
CA SER A 87 9.29 0.23 -4.00
C SER A 87 8.65 0.18 -5.40
N PRO A 88 7.69 -0.73 -5.70
CA PRO A 88 7.13 -0.81 -7.05
C PRO A 88 6.31 0.43 -7.46
N ARG A 89 5.56 1.03 -6.53
CA ARG A 89 4.69 2.17 -6.83
C ARG A 89 5.49 3.45 -6.96
N ILE A 90 6.38 3.71 -6.01
CA ILE A 90 7.27 4.88 -6.04
C ILE A 90 8.14 4.85 -7.30
N PHE A 91 8.68 3.68 -7.68
CA PHE A 91 9.46 3.56 -8.92
C PHE A 91 8.64 3.96 -10.17
N ARG A 92 7.35 3.60 -10.20
CA ARG A 92 6.47 3.99 -11.29
C ARG A 92 6.17 5.49 -11.27
N ASP A 93 5.88 6.06 -10.10
CA ASP A 93 5.62 7.49 -9.95
C ASP A 93 6.81 8.33 -10.44
N LEU A 94 8.05 7.93 -10.09
CA LEU A 94 9.25 8.58 -10.62
C LEU A 94 9.38 8.47 -12.14
N ARG A 95 9.06 7.31 -12.72
CA ARG A 95 9.08 7.14 -14.18
C ARG A 95 8.03 8.01 -14.88
N GLU A 96 6.85 8.14 -14.30
CA GLU A 96 5.79 9.03 -14.80
C GLU A 96 6.21 10.50 -14.73
N ASN A 97 7.00 10.87 -13.72
CA ASN A 97 7.61 12.19 -13.57
C ASN A 97 8.86 12.41 -14.43
N GLY A 98 9.21 11.48 -15.33
CA GLY A 98 10.32 11.63 -16.27
C GLY A 98 11.70 11.20 -15.73
N GLU A 99 11.78 10.63 -14.53
CA GLU A 99 13.05 10.21 -13.93
C GLU A 99 13.51 8.84 -14.47
N SER A 100 14.65 8.83 -15.17
CA SER A 100 15.26 7.61 -15.68
C SER A 100 16.20 6.98 -14.66
N CYS A 101 15.68 6.16 -13.75
CA CYS A 101 16.49 5.42 -12.78
C CYS A 101 16.48 3.89 -13.00
N GLY A 102 17.60 3.25 -12.66
CA GLY A 102 17.73 1.79 -12.72
C GLY A 102 17.09 1.11 -11.50
N ARG A 103 16.37 0.01 -11.71
CA ARG A 103 15.63 -0.71 -10.65
C ARG A 103 16.52 -1.11 -9.45
N HIS A 104 17.76 -1.52 -9.70
CA HIS A 104 18.70 -1.93 -8.65
C HIS A 104 19.24 -0.73 -7.85
N GLN A 105 19.54 0.39 -8.51
CA GLN A 105 19.96 1.63 -7.85
C GLN A 105 18.84 2.14 -6.94
N PHE A 106 17.61 2.19 -7.47
CA PHE A 106 16.42 2.59 -6.73
C PHE A 106 16.17 1.72 -5.49
N ALA A 107 16.18 0.38 -5.66
CA ALA A 107 15.98 -0.55 -4.56
C ALA A 107 17.05 -0.44 -3.47
N ARG A 108 18.31 -0.21 -3.87
CA ARG A 108 19.42 0.04 -2.93
C ARG A 108 19.19 1.32 -2.12
N LEU A 109 18.87 2.44 -2.77
CA LEU A 109 18.65 3.72 -2.10
C LEU A 109 17.48 3.67 -1.09
N MET A 110 16.36 3.04 -1.48
CA MET A 110 15.23 2.82 -0.59
C MET A 110 15.63 2.01 0.66
N ARG A 111 16.40 0.93 0.47
CA ARG A 111 16.85 0.06 1.56
C ARG A 111 17.83 0.77 2.49
N GLU A 112 18.82 1.48 1.96
CA GLU A 112 19.81 2.24 2.75
C GLU A 112 19.14 3.34 3.58
N ASN A 113 18.06 3.95 3.07
CA ASN A 113 17.30 4.99 3.74
C ASN A 113 16.10 4.48 4.55
N LYS A 114 15.93 3.15 4.69
CA LYS A 114 14.84 2.52 5.44
C LYS A 114 13.43 2.95 4.99
N LEU A 115 13.29 3.34 3.72
CA LEU A 115 12.01 3.70 3.11
C LEU A 115 11.26 2.42 2.73
N ARG A 116 10.19 2.12 3.45
CA ARG A 116 9.38 0.91 3.28
C ARG A 116 7.91 1.27 3.36
N ALA A 117 7.08 0.59 2.57
CA ALA A 117 5.64 0.75 2.64
C ALA A 117 5.14 0.53 4.07
N VAL A 118 4.52 1.54 4.64
CA VAL A 118 3.79 1.48 5.89
C VAL A 118 2.40 0.93 5.55
N ARG A 119 2.16 -0.33 5.93
CA ARG A 119 0.81 -0.90 5.88
C ARG A 119 0.04 -0.36 7.08
N GLY A 120 -1.14 0.21 6.84
CA GLY A 120 -2.05 0.59 7.91
C GLY A 120 -2.39 -0.60 8.83
N TYR A 121 -2.85 -0.29 10.04
CA TYR A 121 -3.30 -1.26 11.03
C TYR A 121 -4.23 -2.30 10.39
N LYS A 122 -3.98 -3.60 10.59
CA LYS A 122 -5.01 -4.61 10.35
C LYS A 122 -6.17 -4.26 11.28
N PHE A 123 -7.33 -3.92 10.72
CA PHE A 123 -8.55 -3.83 11.52
C PHE A 123 -8.71 -5.16 12.28
N PRO A 124 -8.94 -5.16 13.60
CA PRO A 124 -9.35 -6.38 14.28
C PRO A 124 -10.60 -6.89 13.56
N GLY A 125 -10.57 -8.16 13.15
CA GLY A 125 -11.69 -8.78 12.46
C GLY A 125 -12.96 -8.56 13.28
N LYS A 126 -14.03 -8.09 12.65
CA LYS A 126 -15.34 -8.01 13.31
C LYS A 126 -15.68 -9.41 13.81
N VAL A 127 -15.89 -9.57 15.12
CA VAL A 127 -16.43 -10.80 15.68
C VAL A 127 -17.87 -10.90 15.21
N TYR A 128 -18.13 -11.78 14.24
CA TYR A 128 -19.48 -12.00 13.75
C TYR A 128 -20.19 -13.02 14.65
N GLY A 129 -21.36 -12.65 15.18
CA GLY A 129 -22.30 -13.60 15.78
C GLY A 129 -22.87 -14.56 14.73
N ARG A 130 -23.70 -15.53 15.19
CA ARG A 130 -24.30 -16.59 14.36
C ARG A 130 -24.84 -16.04 13.02
N PRO A 131 -24.51 -16.65 11.87
CA PRO A 131 -25.03 -16.21 10.59
C PRO A 131 -26.56 -16.33 10.59
N SER A 132 -27.25 -15.21 10.40
CA SER A 132 -28.66 -15.22 10.10
C SER A 132 -28.82 -15.66 8.63
N LEU A 133 -29.37 -16.85 8.41
CA LEU A 133 -29.76 -17.32 7.08
C LEU A 133 -31.01 -16.55 6.64
N VAL A 134 -30.83 -15.32 6.15
CA VAL A 134 -31.94 -14.41 5.80
C VAL A 134 -32.49 -14.66 4.40
N ALA A 135 -31.65 -15.16 3.47
CA ALA A 135 -32.02 -15.62 2.13
C ALA A 135 -31.02 -16.67 1.61
N ALA A 136 -31.48 -17.59 0.76
CA ALA A 136 -30.62 -18.58 0.13
C ALA A 136 -29.67 -17.94 -0.90
N ASN A 137 -28.46 -18.50 -1.07
CA ASN A 137 -27.58 -18.10 -2.17
C ASN A 137 -28.05 -18.77 -3.46
N VAL A 138 -28.88 -18.07 -4.24
CA VAL A 138 -29.43 -18.54 -5.51
C VAL A 138 -28.48 -18.21 -6.67
N LEU A 139 -27.77 -17.07 -6.62
CA LEU A 139 -26.85 -16.68 -7.70
C LEU A 139 -25.62 -17.60 -7.79
N GLN A 140 -25.10 -18.08 -6.66
CA GLN A 140 -23.97 -19.04 -6.58
C GLN A 140 -22.79 -18.75 -7.51
N ARG A 141 -22.38 -17.47 -7.64
CA ARG A 141 -21.30 -17.02 -8.54
C ARG A 141 -21.56 -17.22 -10.04
N GLY A 142 -22.78 -17.54 -10.45
CA GLY A 142 -23.23 -17.54 -11.85
C GLY A 142 -23.42 -16.12 -12.38
N PHE A 143 -22.34 -15.41 -12.70
CA PHE A 143 -22.38 -14.03 -13.20
C PHE A 143 -22.66 -13.91 -14.71
N CYS A 144 -22.79 -15.05 -15.41
CA CYS A 144 -23.16 -15.10 -16.82
C CYS A 144 -24.67 -15.30 -16.93
N VAL A 145 -25.40 -14.23 -17.26
CA VAL A 145 -26.85 -14.26 -17.44
C VAL A 145 -27.20 -14.05 -18.91
N ALA A 146 -28.27 -14.69 -19.37
CA ALA A 146 -28.62 -14.74 -20.79
C ALA A 146 -29.38 -13.49 -21.30
N ALA A 147 -29.99 -12.71 -20.40
CA ALA A 147 -30.80 -11.55 -20.77
C ALA A 147 -30.69 -10.41 -19.75
N ARG A 148 -31.04 -9.21 -20.20
CA ARG A 148 -31.14 -8.02 -19.35
C ARG A 148 -32.23 -8.20 -18.30
N ASP A 149 -32.01 -7.58 -17.14
CA ASP A 149 -33.02 -7.45 -16.09
C ASP A 149 -33.54 -8.79 -15.56
N THR A 150 -32.72 -9.86 -15.68
CA THR A 150 -32.97 -11.16 -15.04
C THR A 150 -32.23 -11.27 -13.70
N ALA A 151 -31.05 -10.65 -13.59
CA ALA A 151 -30.29 -10.62 -12.35
C ALA A 151 -29.53 -9.30 -12.17
N TRP A 152 -29.74 -8.68 -11.02
CA TRP A 152 -29.03 -7.49 -10.57
C TRP A 152 -28.15 -7.85 -9.36
N VAL A 153 -27.05 -7.14 -9.21
CA VAL A 153 -26.19 -7.19 -8.03
C VAL A 153 -26.17 -5.81 -7.39
N THR A 154 -26.20 -5.78 -6.06
CA THR A 154 -26.10 -4.55 -5.27
C THR A 154 -25.00 -4.66 -4.23
N ASP A 155 -24.30 -3.55 -4.01
CA ASP A 155 -23.30 -3.42 -2.97
C ASP A 155 -23.36 -2.01 -2.34
N ILE A 156 -22.96 -1.91 -1.07
CA ILE A 156 -22.78 -0.63 -0.38
C ILE A 156 -21.29 -0.42 -0.12
N THR A 157 -20.80 0.73 -0.54
CA THR A 157 -19.45 1.17 -0.23
C THR A 157 -19.46 2.50 0.51
N TYR A 158 -18.33 2.83 1.14
CA TYR A 158 -18.16 4.01 1.98
C TYR A 158 -17.07 4.88 1.40
N ILE A 159 -17.43 6.11 1.02
CA ILE A 159 -16.52 7.08 0.44
C ILE A 159 -16.15 8.08 1.55
N ARG A 160 -14.84 8.24 1.79
CA ARG A 160 -14.33 9.28 2.68
C ARG A 160 -14.33 10.62 1.94
N THR A 161 -15.02 11.61 2.49
CA THR A 161 -15.04 12.99 2.00
C THR A 161 -14.46 13.93 3.06
N TRP A 162 -14.24 15.20 2.75
CA TRP A 162 -13.80 16.19 3.74
C TRP A 162 -14.82 16.42 4.87
N HIS A 163 -16.11 16.24 4.58
CA HIS A 163 -17.21 16.45 5.54
C HIS A 163 -17.60 15.18 6.32
N GLY A 164 -16.95 14.04 6.08
CA GLY A 164 -17.22 12.80 6.80
C GLY A 164 -17.30 11.58 5.88
N TRP A 165 -18.07 10.58 6.29
CA TRP A 165 -18.32 9.38 5.49
C TRP A 165 -19.60 9.52 4.68
N LEU A 166 -19.56 9.09 3.43
CA LEU A 166 -20.71 9.01 2.54
C LEU A 166 -20.96 7.56 2.18
N TYR A 167 -22.17 7.08 2.43
CA TYR A 167 -22.62 5.75 2.02
C TYR A 167 -23.08 5.84 0.57
N LEU A 168 -22.59 4.95 -0.28
CA LEU A 168 -23.00 4.82 -1.68
C LEU A 168 -23.51 3.40 -1.91
N ALA A 169 -24.76 3.26 -2.34
CA ALA A 169 -25.29 1.99 -2.86
C ALA A 169 -25.35 2.04 -4.38
N VAL A 170 -24.99 0.94 -5.03
CA VAL A 170 -25.00 0.81 -6.49
C VAL A 170 -25.67 -0.50 -6.89
N VAL A 171 -26.55 -0.45 -7.89
CA VAL A 171 -27.22 -1.61 -8.48
C VAL A 171 -26.73 -1.77 -9.91
N ILE A 172 -26.18 -2.95 -10.23
CA ILE A 172 -25.65 -3.29 -11.55
C ILE A 172 -26.49 -4.42 -12.16
N ASP A 173 -26.86 -4.27 -13.43
CA ASP A 173 -27.43 -5.36 -14.22
C ASP A 173 -26.32 -6.30 -14.71
N LEU A 174 -26.39 -7.59 -14.39
CA LEU A 174 -25.30 -8.53 -14.68
C LEU A 174 -25.10 -8.79 -16.17
N PHE A 175 -26.15 -8.68 -16.98
CA PHE A 175 -26.06 -8.85 -18.42
C PHE A 175 -25.30 -7.69 -19.05
N SER A 176 -25.79 -6.46 -18.87
CA SER A 176 -25.24 -5.29 -19.56
C SER A 176 -24.04 -4.66 -18.84
N ARG A 177 -23.76 -5.06 -17.59
CA ARG A 177 -22.78 -4.45 -16.68
C ARG A 177 -22.99 -2.95 -16.44
N ARG A 178 -24.18 -2.44 -16.76
CA ARG A 178 -24.54 -1.04 -16.54
C ARG A 178 -25.01 -0.83 -15.10
N VAL A 179 -24.65 0.31 -14.53
CA VAL A 179 -25.27 0.82 -13.32
C VAL A 179 -26.71 1.23 -13.65
N VAL A 180 -27.67 0.55 -13.06
CA VAL A 180 -29.11 0.77 -13.31
C VAL A 180 -29.76 1.62 -12.23
N GLY A 181 -29.18 1.65 -11.03
CA GLY A 181 -29.60 2.52 -9.93
C GLY A 181 -28.46 2.77 -8.97
N TRP A 182 -28.52 3.90 -8.25
CA TRP A 182 -27.55 4.26 -7.22
C TRP A 182 -28.17 5.28 -6.26
N SER A 183 -27.62 5.42 -5.07
CA SER A 183 -28.01 6.45 -4.10
C SER A 183 -26.85 6.76 -3.16
N MET A 184 -26.84 7.96 -2.57
CA MET A 184 -25.83 8.39 -1.60
C MET A 184 -26.46 9.05 -0.38
N LYS A 185 -26.05 8.66 0.84
CA LYS A 185 -26.54 9.22 2.10
C LYS A 185 -25.45 9.31 3.18
N PRO A 186 -25.55 10.25 4.15
CA PRO A 186 -24.52 10.41 5.18
C PRO A 186 -24.56 9.38 6.32
N THR A 187 -25.72 8.77 6.62
CA THR A 187 -25.90 7.97 7.86
C THR A 187 -26.66 6.66 7.71
N SER A 188 -27.52 6.47 6.69
CA SER A 188 -28.44 5.32 6.61
C SER A 188 -28.09 4.34 5.47
N ALA A 189 -27.41 3.24 5.81
CA ALA A 189 -27.04 2.17 4.88
C ALA A 189 -28.25 1.39 4.32
N LYS A 190 -29.35 1.33 5.08
CA LYS A 190 -30.58 0.63 4.65
C LYS A 190 -31.37 1.44 3.64
N GLU A 191 -31.60 2.72 3.94
CA GLU A 191 -32.33 3.59 3.02
C GLU A 191 -31.58 3.80 1.71
N VAL A 192 -30.26 3.98 1.75
CA VAL A 192 -29.47 4.17 0.53
C VAL A 192 -29.59 2.96 -0.41
N ALA A 193 -29.67 1.74 0.14
CA ALA A 193 -29.90 0.54 -0.66
C ALA A 193 -31.30 0.48 -1.28
N LEU A 194 -32.33 0.81 -0.51
CA LEU A 194 -33.71 0.85 -0.99
C LEU A 194 -33.90 1.93 -2.06
N ASP A 195 -33.33 3.11 -1.88
CA ASP A 195 -33.40 4.22 -2.84
C ASP A 195 -32.70 3.85 -4.15
N ALA A 196 -31.54 3.18 -4.08
CA ALA A 196 -30.83 2.70 -5.26
C ALA A 196 -31.63 1.65 -6.03
N LEU A 197 -32.28 0.71 -5.33
CA LEU A 197 -33.18 -0.27 -5.96
C LEU A 197 -34.42 0.39 -6.57
N LEU A 198 -35.03 1.34 -5.86
CA LEU A 198 -36.17 2.08 -6.37
C LEU A 198 -35.79 2.78 -7.67
N MET A 199 -34.65 3.47 -7.71
CA MET A 199 -34.12 4.07 -8.94
C MET A 199 -33.96 3.03 -10.07
N ALA A 200 -33.40 1.86 -9.78
CA ALA A 200 -33.22 0.79 -10.76
C ALA A 200 -34.56 0.30 -11.34
N LEU A 201 -35.56 0.07 -10.48
CA LEU A 201 -36.91 -0.33 -10.88
C LEU A 201 -37.58 0.72 -11.77
N TRP A 202 -37.51 2.00 -11.38
CA TRP A 202 -38.09 3.09 -12.17
C TRP A 202 -37.43 3.23 -13.55
N ARG A 203 -36.12 3.00 -13.63
CA ARG A 203 -35.35 3.12 -14.86
C ARG A 203 -35.54 1.94 -15.81
N ARG A 204 -35.64 0.72 -15.26
CA ARG A 204 -35.68 -0.52 -16.06
C ARG A 204 -37.08 -1.03 -16.30
N LYS A 205 -38.01 -0.80 -15.36
CA LYS A 205 -39.40 -1.27 -15.39
C LYS A 205 -39.49 -2.74 -15.82
N PRO A 206 -38.79 -3.65 -15.11
CA PRO A 206 -38.79 -5.07 -15.48
C PRO A 206 -40.22 -5.63 -15.46
N LYS A 207 -40.52 -6.48 -16.44
CA LYS A 207 -41.85 -7.11 -16.59
C LYS A 207 -41.95 -8.48 -15.90
N ALA A 208 -40.81 -9.06 -15.56
CA ALA A 208 -40.69 -10.36 -14.91
C ALA A 208 -39.96 -10.21 -13.58
N GLU A 209 -40.00 -11.26 -12.76
CA GLU A 209 -39.25 -11.33 -11.51
C GLU A 209 -37.74 -11.16 -11.79
N VAL A 210 -37.08 -10.32 -11.00
CA VAL A 210 -35.64 -10.07 -11.11
C VAL A 210 -34.93 -10.63 -9.89
N LEU A 211 -33.88 -11.43 -10.11
CA LEU A 211 -33.00 -11.87 -9.04
C LEU A 211 -32.16 -10.68 -8.55
N ILE A 212 -32.24 -10.32 -7.27
CA ILE A 212 -31.36 -9.31 -6.66
C ILE A 212 -30.36 -9.98 -5.73
N HIS A 213 -29.07 -9.85 -6.02
CA HIS A 213 -28.01 -10.42 -5.22
C HIS A 213 -27.27 -9.36 -4.40
N SER A 214 -27.12 -9.60 -3.09
CA SER A 214 -26.34 -8.76 -2.19
C SER A 214 -25.40 -9.61 -1.33
N ASP A 215 -24.41 -8.98 -0.72
CA ASP A 215 -23.65 -9.61 0.37
C ASP A 215 -24.48 -9.63 1.68
N GLN A 216 -24.09 -10.49 2.64
CA GLN A 216 -24.77 -10.66 3.95
C GLN A 216 -24.48 -9.52 4.95
N GLU A 217 -24.63 -8.29 4.49
CA GLU A 217 -24.53 -7.11 5.32
C GLU A 217 -25.85 -6.82 6.05
N SER A 218 -25.75 -6.21 7.23
CA SER A 218 -26.88 -5.84 8.09
C SER A 218 -28.04 -5.15 7.34
N PRO A 219 -27.81 -4.19 6.42
CA PRO A 219 -28.88 -3.45 5.74
C PRO A 219 -29.81 -4.36 4.91
N TYR A 220 -29.23 -5.33 4.21
CA TYR A 220 -29.95 -6.25 3.32
C TYR A 220 -30.72 -7.33 4.10
N SER A 221 -30.37 -7.55 5.37
CA SER A 221 -31.09 -8.49 6.24
C SER A 221 -32.35 -7.91 6.91
N SER A 222 -32.68 -6.65 6.67
CA SER A 222 -33.80 -5.96 7.34
C SER A 222 -35.18 -6.38 6.82
N ASN A 223 -36.21 -6.27 7.68
CA ASN A 223 -37.60 -6.57 7.29
C ASN A 223 -38.08 -5.68 6.12
N ASP A 224 -37.72 -4.41 6.10
CA ASP A 224 -38.13 -3.51 5.02
C ASP A 224 -37.50 -3.90 3.68
N TRP A 225 -36.26 -4.41 3.69
CA TRP A 225 -35.63 -4.96 2.48
C TRP A 225 -36.44 -6.13 1.92
N ARG A 226 -36.81 -7.08 2.79
CA ARG A 226 -37.63 -8.23 2.40
C ARG A 226 -39.01 -7.79 1.89
N ARG A 227 -39.67 -6.86 2.59
CA ARG A 227 -40.97 -6.32 2.18
C ARG A 227 -40.88 -5.62 0.82
N PHE A 228 -39.87 -4.78 0.63
CA PHE A 228 -39.61 -4.10 -0.63
C PHE A 228 -39.42 -5.09 -1.78
N CYS A 229 -38.61 -6.14 -1.57
CA CYS A 229 -38.38 -7.15 -2.59
C CYS A 229 -39.68 -7.85 -3.00
N VAL A 230 -40.50 -8.26 -2.03
CA VAL A 230 -41.80 -8.90 -2.30
C VAL A 230 -42.74 -7.96 -3.05
N THR A 231 -42.84 -6.69 -2.63
CA THR A 231 -43.71 -5.69 -3.27
C THR A 231 -43.33 -5.40 -4.72
N HIS A 232 -42.05 -5.51 -5.07
CA HIS A 232 -41.53 -5.16 -6.40
C HIS A 232 -41.12 -6.36 -7.25
N SER A 233 -41.58 -7.57 -6.92
CA SER A 233 -41.25 -8.81 -7.65
C SER A 233 -39.74 -9.01 -7.82
N LEU A 234 -38.99 -8.75 -6.75
CA LEU A 234 -37.56 -9.03 -6.68
C LEU A 234 -37.34 -10.29 -5.84
N ARG A 235 -36.52 -11.20 -6.35
CA ARG A 235 -36.11 -12.41 -5.62
C ARG A 235 -34.76 -12.18 -4.94
N PRO A 236 -34.70 -12.05 -3.61
CA PRO A 236 -33.43 -11.81 -2.93
C PRO A 236 -32.57 -13.08 -2.92
N SER A 237 -31.30 -12.90 -3.24
CA SER A 237 -30.23 -13.88 -3.08
C SER A 237 -29.11 -13.25 -2.27
N MET A 238 -28.51 -13.99 -1.34
CA MET A 238 -27.36 -13.48 -0.57
C MET A 238 -26.18 -14.43 -0.58
N SER A 239 -24.97 -13.90 -0.69
CA SER A 239 -23.73 -14.67 -0.52
C SER A 239 -23.59 -15.16 0.93
N ARG A 240 -22.83 -16.25 1.18
CA ARG A 240 -22.47 -16.59 2.57
C ARG A 240 -21.50 -15.53 3.09
N ARG A 241 -21.64 -15.11 4.36
CA ARG A 241 -20.56 -14.39 5.06
C ARG A 241 -19.26 -15.18 4.88
N GLY A 242 -18.23 -14.50 4.38
CA GLY A 242 -16.88 -15.06 4.35
C GLY A 242 -16.42 -15.32 5.78
N ASN A 243 -15.89 -16.53 6.02
CA ASN A 243 -15.23 -16.89 7.27
C ASN A 243 -13.92 -16.11 7.44
#